data_AF-A0A1M3QEF9-F1
#
_entry.id   AF-A0A1M3QEF9-F1
#
_cell.length_a   1.000
_cell.length_b   1.000
_cell.length_c   1.000
_cell.angle_alpha   90.00
_cell.angle_beta   90.00
_cell.angle_gamma   90.00
#
_symmetry.space_group_name_H-M   'P 1'
#
loop_
_entity.id
_entity.type
_entity.pdbx_description
1 polymer ?
#
loop_
_entity_poly.entity_id
_entity_poly.type
_entity_poly.pdbx_seq_one_letter_code
_entity_poly.pdbx_strand_id
1 'polypeptide(L)'
;MLTEKKQAKNGVEAMYKNAPLLLLDNITSTTITYPSNYPDLKEGITYYWQVVAYQQKIIVSTSEVWSFTVKCKDDPIVDNDSYRELKHMVNGNYYITSQYLKFSFLNNYNIKKLQYAILDIEDGSRPLKYVPDVKLTQGLNKVDIDITEIGLKQGKSYILKVFPFNESPVEIRFIYK
;
A
#
# COMPACT_ATOMS: atom_id res chain seq x y z
N MET A 1 4.72 -18.81 -1.17
CA MET A 1 6.14 -19.19 -0.99
C MET A 1 7.01 -17.95 -1.17
N LEU A 2 8.10 -17.83 -0.41
CA LEU A 2 9.12 -16.78 -0.50
C LEU A 2 10.51 -17.43 -0.51
N THR A 3 11.41 -16.93 -1.33
CA THR A 3 12.81 -17.35 -1.36
C THR A 3 13.74 -16.16 -1.60
N GLU A 4 15.00 -16.30 -1.19
CA GLU A 4 16.05 -15.32 -1.45
C GLU A 4 16.53 -15.43 -2.90
N LYS A 5 16.92 -14.33 -3.56
CA LYS A 5 17.48 -14.36 -4.93
C LYS A 5 18.72 -15.25 -5.04
N LYS A 6 19.64 -15.18 -4.08
CA LYS A 6 20.96 -15.83 -4.13
C LYS A 6 21.62 -15.68 -5.52
N GLN A 7 21.98 -16.79 -6.17
CA GLN A 7 22.62 -16.81 -7.48
C GLN A 7 21.63 -16.91 -8.66
N ALA A 8 20.32 -16.88 -8.41
CA ALA A 8 19.32 -17.01 -9.46
C ALA A 8 19.27 -15.74 -10.33
N LYS A 9 19.17 -15.91 -11.65
CA LYS A 9 19.11 -14.81 -12.61
C LYS A 9 17.75 -14.12 -12.61
N ASN A 10 16.68 -14.86 -12.31
CA ASN A 10 15.31 -14.37 -12.26
C ASN A 10 14.48 -15.08 -11.18
N GLY A 11 13.26 -14.59 -10.94
CA GLY A 11 12.37 -15.13 -9.91
C GLY A 11 11.94 -16.57 -10.15
N VAL A 12 11.70 -16.98 -11.39
CA VAL A 12 11.30 -18.36 -11.72
C VAL A 12 12.44 -19.34 -11.41
N GLU A 13 13.66 -18.99 -11.79
CA GLU A 13 14.85 -19.78 -11.44
C GLU A 13 15.06 -19.85 -9.92
N ALA A 14 14.82 -18.75 -9.21
CA ALA A 14 14.89 -18.73 -7.75
C ALA A 14 13.88 -19.69 -7.13
N MET A 15 12.62 -19.68 -7.59
CA MET A 15 11.58 -20.59 -7.10
C MET A 15 11.91 -22.07 -7.32
N TYR A 16 12.61 -22.38 -8.42
CA TYR A 16 12.98 -23.77 -8.75
C TYR A 16 14.25 -24.24 -8.02
N LYS A 17 15.26 -23.39 -7.88
CA LYS A 17 16.60 -23.77 -7.37
C LYS A 17 16.79 -23.51 -5.88
N ASN A 18 16.18 -22.46 -5.35
CA ASN A 18 16.47 -22.01 -3.99
C ASN A 18 15.47 -22.66 -3.03
N ALA A 19 15.98 -23.12 -1.89
CA ALA A 19 15.11 -23.55 -0.80
C ALA A 19 14.18 -22.40 -0.39
N PRO A 20 12.88 -22.66 -0.16
CA PRO A 20 11.96 -21.64 0.29
C PRO A 20 12.35 -21.17 1.69
N LEU A 21 12.46 -19.86 1.86
CA LEU A 21 12.66 -19.25 3.17
C LEU A 21 11.38 -19.30 3.99
N LEU A 22 10.24 -19.01 3.35
CA LEU A 22 8.93 -19.03 3.97
C LEU A 22 7.95 -19.76 3.04
N LEU A 23 7.30 -20.78 3.58
CA LEU A 23 6.22 -21.50 2.93
C LEU A 23 5.04 -21.53 3.90
N LEU A 24 4.00 -20.78 3.53
CA LEU A 24 2.75 -20.71 4.28
C LEU A 24 1.65 -21.32 3.43
N ASP A 25 0.75 -22.06 4.08
CA ASP A 25 -0.42 -22.68 3.50
C ASP A 25 -1.70 -22.21 4.22
N ASN A 26 -2.87 -22.59 3.69
CA ASN A 26 -4.18 -22.26 4.27
C ASN A 26 -4.41 -20.77 4.57
N ILE A 27 -3.83 -19.88 3.76
CA ILE A 27 -3.97 -18.44 3.91
C ILE A 27 -5.37 -18.03 3.45
N THR A 28 -6.21 -17.58 4.38
CA THR A 28 -7.57 -17.06 4.11
C THR A 28 -7.65 -15.53 4.14
N SER A 29 -6.62 -14.86 4.68
CA SER A 29 -6.51 -13.40 4.72
C SER A 29 -5.79 -12.85 3.49
N THR A 30 -6.09 -11.61 3.12
CA THR A 30 -5.36 -10.87 2.08
C THR A 30 -4.08 -10.21 2.60
N THR A 31 -3.80 -10.33 3.89
CA THR A 31 -2.60 -9.78 4.55
C THR A 31 -1.90 -10.85 5.36
N ILE A 32 -0.57 -10.83 5.35
CA ILE A 32 0.29 -11.78 6.05
C ILE A 32 1.35 -10.99 6.82
N THR A 33 1.41 -11.21 8.13
CA THR A 33 2.54 -10.74 8.96
C THR A 33 3.67 -11.74 8.84
N TYR A 34 4.90 -11.27 8.63
CA TYR A 34 6.07 -12.14 8.58
C TYR A 34 6.23 -12.83 9.95
N PRO A 35 6.25 -14.18 10.02
CA PRO A 35 6.26 -14.86 11.32
C PRO A 35 7.64 -14.81 11.98
N SER A 36 7.69 -14.58 13.29
CA SER A 36 8.93 -14.44 14.07
C SER A 36 9.71 -15.75 14.27
N ASN A 37 9.12 -16.90 13.95
CA ASN A 37 9.76 -18.20 14.01
C ASN A 37 10.51 -18.58 12.72
N TYR A 38 10.54 -17.67 11.73
CA TYR A 38 11.32 -17.82 10.50
C TYR A 38 12.55 -16.92 10.52
N PRO A 39 13.61 -17.23 9.74
CA PRO A 39 14.81 -16.42 9.72
C PRO A 39 14.53 -14.99 9.24
N ASP A 40 15.14 -14.00 9.90
CA ASP A 40 14.92 -12.60 9.57
C ASP A 40 15.28 -12.27 8.12
N LEU A 41 14.49 -11.35 7.55
CA LEU A 41 14.79 -10.76 6.26
C LEU A 41 15.93 -9.74 6.40
N LYS A 42 16.95 -9.86 5.55
CA LYS A 42 18.20 -9.10 5.66
C LYS A 42 18.18 -7.85 4.80
N GLU A 43 18.71 -6.75 5.32
CA GLU A 43 18.85 -5.49 4.59
C GLU A 43 19.67 -5.66 3.29
N GLY A 44 19.22 -5.00 2.23
CA GLY A 44 19.87 -5.03 0.91
C GLY A 44 19.62 -6.30 0.11
N ILE A 45 18.94 -7.30 0.68
CA ILE A 45 18.69 -8.58 0.02
C ILE A 45 17.36 -8.54 -0.74
N THR A 46 17.41 -9.01 -1.99
CA THR A 46 16.22 -9.21 -2.83
C THR A 46 15.62 -10.59 -2.59
N TYR A 47 14.31 -10.62 -2.37
CA TYR A 47 13.52 -11.83 -2.22
C TYR A 47 12.49 -11.93 -3.34
N TYR A 48 12.18 -13.17 -3.71
CA TYR A 48 11.12 -13.49 -4.66
C TYR A 48 9.99 -14.23 -3.94
N TRP A 49 8.75 -13.92 -4.30
CA TRP A 49 7.59 -14.61 -3.74
C TRP A 49 6.53 -14.89 -4.80
N GLN A 50 5.74 -15.92 -4.54
CA GLN A 50 4.64 -16.36 -5.38
C GLN A 50 3.49 -16.89 -4.51
N VAL A 51 2.27 -16.65 -4.95
CA VAL A 51 1.05 -17.20 -4.36
C VAL A 51 0.56 -18.35 -5.25
N VAL A 52 0.26 -19.47 -4.61
CA VAL A 52 -0.28 -20.64 -5.27
C VAL A 52 -1.62 -20.96 -4.64
N ALA A 53 -2.66 -20.99 -5.47
CA ALA A 53 -3.99 -21.39 -5.07
C ALA A 53 -4.14 -22.90 -5.24
N TYR A 54 -4.68 -23.55 -4.21
CA TYR A 54 -4.94 -24.99 -4.22
C TYR A 54 -6.40 -25.29 -3.89
N GLN A 55 -6.96 -26.30 -4.54
CA GLN A 55 -8.23 -26.91 -4.19
C GLN A 55 -8.01 -28.40 -3.96
N GLN A 56 -8.37 -28.92 -2.78
CA GLN A 56 -8.19 -30.33 -2.43
C GLN A 56 -6.75 -30.84 -2.68
N LYS A 57 -5.74 -30.00 -2.35
CA LYS A 57 -4.29 -30.25 -2.58
C LYS A 57 -3.84 -30.25 -4.04
N ILE A 58 -4.71 -29.92 -4.98
CA ILE A 58 -4.38 -29.74 -6.40
C ILE A 58 -4.14 -28.25 -6.65
N ILE A 59 -3.04 -27.91 -7.33
CA ILE A 59 -2.77 -26.53 -7.77
C ILE A 59 -3.84 -26.14 -8.79
N VAL A 60 -4.62 -25.11 -8.49
CA VAL A 60 -5.62 -24.57 -9.42
C VAL A 60 -5.11 -23.33 -10.16
N SER A 61 -4.22 -22.55 -9.55
CA SER A 61 -3.64 -21.37 -10.18
C SER A 61 -2.36 -20.91 -9.46
N THR A 62 -1.51 -20.18 -10.18
CA THR A 62 -0.27 -19.59 -9.68
C THR A 62 -0.19 -18.14 -10.09
N SER A 63 0.23 -17.27 -9.19
CA SER A 63 0.53 -15.88 -9.53
C SER A 63 1.81 -15.73 -10.35
N GLU A 64 2.07 -14.51 -10.83
CA GLU A 64 3.41 -14.10 -11.24
C GLU A 64 4.40 -14.23 -10.07
N VAL A 65 5.69 -14.33 -10.40
CA VAL A 65 6.76 -14.27 -9.39
C VAL A 65 7.13 -12.81 -9.16
N TRP A 66 6.79 -12.30 -7.99
CA TRP A 66 7.10 -10.94 -7.58
C TRP A 66 8.42 -10.88 -6.84
N SER A 67 8.98 -9.66 -6.73
CA SER A 67 10.23 -9.42 -6.01
C SER A 67 10.17 -8.16 -5.18
N PHE A 68 10.86 -8.16 -4.05
CA PHE A 68 11.12 -6.97 -3.24
C PHE A 68 12.53 -7.00 -2.66
N THR A 69 13.07 -5.83 -2.32
CA THR A 69 14.37 -5.71 -1.64
C THR A 69 14.16 -5.07 -0.28
N VAL A 70 14.70 -5.68 0.78
CA VAL A 70 14.55 -5.17 2.14
C VAL A 70 15.41 -3.93 2.31
N LYS A 71 14.83 -2.88 2.87
CA LYS A 71 15.52 -1.66 3.29
C LYS A 71 15.15 -1.41 4.75
N CYS A 72 16.15 -1.32 5.64
CA CYS A 72 15.90 -1.08 7.07
C CYS A 72 15.89 0.42 7.38
N LYS A 73 16.47 1.24 6.51
CA LYS A 73 16.29 2.69 6.51
C LYS A 73 15.24 3.06 5.48
N ASP A 74 14.15 3.64 5.97
CA ASP A 74 13.37 4.55 5.16
C ASP A 74 14.28 5.76 4.92
N ASP A 75 15.13 5.71 3.87
CA ASP A 75 15.46 6.99 3.22
C ASP A 75 14.11 7.65 2.97
N PRO A 76 13.90 8.93 3.36
CA PRO A 76 12.65 9.60 3.13
C PRO A 76 12.31 9.32 1.68
N ILE A 77 11.20 8.61 1.46
CA ILE A 77 10.79 8.24 0.12
C ILE A 77 10.59 9.59 -0.55
N VAL A 78 11.58 10.03 -1.32
CA VAL A 78 11.42 11.10 -2.29
C VAL A 78 10.56 10.43 -3.34
N ASP A 79 9.25 10.38 -3.05
CA ASP A 79 8.23 9.89 -3.95
C ASP A 79 8.20 10.89 -5.10
N ASN A 80 9.09 10.65 -6.04
CA ASN A 80 9.30 11.45 -7.21
C ASN A 80 8.12 11.13 -8.15
N ASP A 81 7.04 11.90 -7.99
CA ASP A 81 5.94 12.05 -8.94
C ASP A 81 4.93 10.91 -9.17
N SER A 82 4.85 9.87 -8.33
CA SER A 82 3.85 8.79 -8.54
C SER A 82 2.47 9.13 -7.98
N TYR A 83 1.69 9.93 -8.72
CA TYR A 83 0.27 10.17 -8.42
C TYR A 83 -0.59 8.96 -8.81
N ARG A 84 -1.16 8.30 -7.82
CA ARG A 84 -2.10 7.20 -8.03
C ARG A 84 -3.52 7.74 -8.25
N GLU A 85 -4.22 7.19 -9.23
CA GLU A 85 -5.60 7.58 -9.51
C GLU A 85 -6.54 7.15 -8.39
N LEU A 86 -7.37 8.09 -7.94
CA LEU A 86 -8.40 7.86 -6.95
C LEU A 86 -9.58 7.13 -7.60
N LYS A 87 -9.53 5.79 -7.61
CA LYS A 87 -10.62 4.90 -8.02
C LYS A 87 -11.16 4.15 -6.82
N HIS A 88 -12.39 3.62 -6.91
CA HIS A 88 -12.90 2.64 -5.95
C HIS A 88 -11.93 1.47 -5.87
N MET A 89 -11.05 1.49 -4.87
CA MET A 89 -10.07 0.42 -4.69
C MET A 89 -10.79 -0.75 -4.01
N VAL A 90 -11.00 -1.82 -4.76
CA VAL A 90 -11.63 -3.07 -4.27
C VAL A 90 -10.63 -3.91 -3.45
N ASN A 91 -9.34 -3.56 -3.50
CA ASN A 91 -8.26 -4.43 -3.03
C ASN A 91 -7.40 -3.68 -1.99
N GLY A 92 -7.08 -4.34 -0.88
CA GLY A 92 -6.45 -3.80 0.35
C GLY A 92 -5.04 -3.21 0.25
N ASN A 93 -4.77 -2.42 -0.80
CA ASN A 93 -3.59 -1.59 -0.95
C ASN A 93 -3.62 -0.44 0.04
N TYR A 94 -2.46 -0.07 0.56
CA TYR A 94 -2.26 1.06 1.46
C TYR A 94 -1.08 1.91 1.00
N TYR A 95 -1.13 3.21 1.30
CA TYR A 95 0.00 4.12 1.13
C TYR A 95 0.88 4.05 2.37
N ILE A 96 2.18 4.25 2.20
CA ILE A 96 3.11 4.47 3.31
C ILE A 96 3.75 5.83 3.02
N THR A 97 3.54 6.79 3.91
CA THR A 97 4.05 8.16 3.72
C THR A 97 4.31 8.84 5.06
N SER A 98 5.28 9.75 5.08
CA SER A 98 5.66 10.57 6.23
C SER A 98 5.33 12.06 6.07
N GLN A 99 4.97 12.50 4.86
CA GLN A 99 4.79 13.93 4.57
C GLN A 99 3.59 14.21 3.68
N TYR A 100 3.50 13.58 2.51
CA TYR A 100 2.45 13.88 1.53
C TYR A 100 1.60 12.67 1.20
N LEU A 101 0.27 12.86 1.16
CA LEU A 101 -0.62 11.96 0.43
C LEU A 101 -0.74 12.47 -1.01
N LYS A 102 -0.20 11.71 -1.96
CA LYS A 102 -0.19 12.04 -3.39
C LYS A 102 -1.17 11.17 -4.16
N PHE A 103 -2.14 11.80 -4.84
CA PHE A 103 -3.09 11.10 -5.71
C PHE A 103 -3.58 11.99 -6.84
N SER A 104 -4.06 11.38 -7.92
CA SER A 104 -4.73 12.10 -9.01
C SER A 104 -6.25 12.01 -8.88
N PHE A 105 -6.91 13.13 -9.11
CA PHE A 105 -8.37 13.30 -8.97
C PHE A 105 -8.94 14.01 -10.21
N LEU A 106 -9.87 13.36 -10.90
CA LEU A 106 -10.54 13.94 -12.06
C LEU A 106 -11.74 14.79 -11.62
N ASN A 107 -11.63 16.11 -11.75
CA ASN A 107 -12.69 17.05 -11.40
C ASN A 107 -13.53 17.44 -12.63
N ASN A 108 -14.55 16.64 -12.93
CA ASN A 108 -15.46 16.89 -14.05
C ASN A 108 -16.47 18.02 -13.79
N TYR A 109 -16.64 18.42 -12.52
CA TYR A 109 -17.69 19.35 -12.08
C TYR A 109 -17.16 20.74 -11.66
N ASN A 110 -15.90 21.07 -11.97
CA ASN A 110 -15.27 22.35 -11.64
C ASN A 110 -15.42 22.76 -10.15
N ILE A 111 -15.45 21.77 -9.26
CA ILE A 111 -15.47 21.97 -7.81
C ILE A 111 -14.18 22.70 -7.45
N LYS A 112 -14.26 23.70 -6.55
CA LYS A 112 -13.08 24.52 -6.18
C LYS A 112 -12.29 23.98 -5.00
N LYS A 113 -12.92 23.17 -4.15
CA LYS A 113 -12.36 22.64 -2.92
C LYS A 113 -12.65 21.15 -2.82
N LEU A 114 -11.62 20.35 -2.54
CA LEU A 114 -11.79 18.93 -2.28
C LEU A 114 -12.51 18.74 -0.93
N GLN A 115 -13.58 17.95 -0.92
CA GLN A 115 -14.22 17.52 0.31
C GLN A 115 -13.64 16.18 0.73
N TYR A 116 -13.05 16.11 1.91
CA TYR A 116 -12.45 14.89 2.43
C TYR A 116 -12.36 14.90 3.96
N ALA A 117 -12.14 13.73 4.53
CA ALA A 117 -11.84 13.54 5.94
C ALA A 117 -10.71 12.50 6.09
N ILE A 118 -9.91 12.63 7.15
CA ILE A 118 -8.93 11.62 7.55
C ILE A 118 -9.41 11.00 8.86
N LEU A 119 -9.48 9.66 8.92
CA LEU A 119 -10.00 8.91 10.07
C LEU A 119 -8.91 8.02 10.66
N ASP A 120 -8.81 7.97 11.98
CA ASP A 120 -7.95 7.03 12.72
C ASP A 120 -8.66 5.68 12.86
N ILE A 121 -8.11 4.63 12.25
CA ILE A 121 -8.73 3.29 12.24
C ILE A 121 -8.74 2.68 13.65
N GLU A 122 -7.73 2.98 14.46
CA GLU A 122 -7.55 2.40 15.78
C GLU A 122 -8.36 3.15 16.85
N ASP A 123 -8.66 4.42 16.65
CA ASP A 123 -9.52 5.24 17.53
C ASP A 123 -10.98 5.28 17.06
N GLY A 124 -11.52 4.11 16.68
CA GLY A 124 -12.93 3.95 16.33
C GLY A 124 -13.39 4.71 15.07
N SER A 125 -12.48 4.97 14.13
CA SER A 125 -12.76 5.70 12.88
C SER A 125 -13.26 7.12 13.12
N ARG A 126 -12.74 7.81 14.14
CA ARG A 126 -13.05 9.23 14.37
C ARG A 126 -12.34 10.11 13.34
N PRO A 127 -13.02 11.10 12.75
CA PRO A 127 -12.38 12.06 11.85
C PRO A 127 -11.46 12.99 12.64
N LEU A 128 -10.31 13.33 12.05
CA LEU A 128 -9.41 14.35 12.58
C LEU A 128 -10.10 15.72 12.63
N LYS A 129 -9.79 16.50 13.67
CA LYS A 129 -10.37 17.84 13.87
C LYS A 129 -9.92 18.85 12.83
N TYR A 130 -8.71 18.67 12.30
CA TYR A 130 -8.09 19.56 11.33
C TYR A 130 -7.56 18.76 10.15
N VAL A 131 -7.87 19.21 8.95
CA VAL A 131 -7.29 18.73 7.69
C VAL A 131 -6.99 19.95 6.79
N PRO A 132 -5.90 19.94 6.01
CA PRO A 132 -5.53 21.06 5.14
C PRO A 132 -6.57 21.33 4.05
N ASP A 133 -6.68 22.58 3.63
CA ASP A 133 -7.54 22.94 2.52
C ASP A 133 -6.88 22.61 1.17
N VAL A 134 -7.56 21.80 0.36
CA VAL A 134 -7.10 21.40 -0.97
C VAL A 134 -7.94 22.08 -2.04
N LYS A 135 -7.31 22.91 -2.87
CA LYS A 135 -7.95 23.58 -4.01
C LYS A 135 -7.91 22.69 -5.25
N LEU A 136 -8.97 22.73 -6.05
CA LEU A 136 -9.07 21.97 -7.30
C LEU A 136 -9.32 22.90 -8.50
N THR A 137 -8.77 22.51 -9.64
CA THR A 137 -9.08 23.05 -10.97
C THR A 137 -9.97 22.08 -11.73
N GLN A 138 -10.63 22.55 -12.79
CA GLN A 138 -11.35 21.67 -13.70
C GLN A 138 -10.38 20.68 -14.37
N GLY A 139 -10.82 19.44 -14.57
CA GLY A 139 -10.02 18.39 -15.20
C GLY A 139 -9.17 17.60 -14.21
N LEU A 140 -8.07 17.02 -14.68
CA LEU A 140 -7.22 16.15 -13.88
C LEU A 140 -6.36 16.98 -12.91
N ASN A 141 -6.52 16.73 -11.61
CA ASN A 141 -5.73 17.35 -10.56
C ASN A 141 -4.71 16.35 -10.04
N LYS A 142 -3.48 16.82 -9.83
CA LYS A 142 -2.45 16.15 -9.06
C LYS A 142 -2.48 16.76 -7.66
N VAL A 143 -2.95 15.99 -6.68
CA VAL A 143 -3.22 16.46 -5.32
C VAL A 143 -2.12 15.98 -4.40
N ASP A 144 -1.52 16.93 -3.69
CA ASP A 144 -0.60 16.71 -2.58
C ASP A 144 -1.25 17.25 -1.30
N ILE A 145 -1.48 16.38 -0.31
CA ILE A 145 -1.95 16.78 1.02
C ILE A 145 -0.79 16.63 1.99
N ASP A 146 -0.33 17.75 2.57
CA ASP A 146 0.65 17.73 3.65
C ASP A 146 0.00 17.22 4.94
N ILE A 147 0.49 16.09 5.44
CA ILE A 147 -0.03 15.41 6.63
C ILE A 147 0.93 15.52 7.83
N THR A 148 1.97 16.35 7.73
CA THR A 148 3.02 16.44 8.77
C THR A 148 2.49 17.07 10.06
N GLU A 149 1.66 18.10 9.95
CA GLU A 149 1.23 18.93 11.10
C GLU A 149 -0.24 18.69 11.51
N ILE A 150 -0.85 17.58 11.07
CA ILE A 150 -2.28 17.31 11.32
C ILE A 150 -2.53 16.42 12.55
N GLY A 151 -1.49 16.11 13.31
CA GLY A 151 -1.56 15.33 14.55
C GLY A 151 -1.62 13.81 14.36
N LEU A 152 -1.05 13.28 13.27
CA LEU A 152 -0.91 11.84 13.06
C LEU A 152 0.16 11.25 13.99
N LYS A 153 -0.02 9.99 14.37
CA LYS A 153 0.93 9.24 15.20
C LYS A 153 1.73 8.28 14.31
N GLN A 154 3.05 8.32 14.45
CA GLN A 154 3.96 7.47 13.70
C GLN A 154 3.63 5.98 13.89
N GLY A 155 3.66 5.22 12.80
CA GLY A 155 3.33 3.79 12.75
C GLY A 155 1.84 3.45 12.73
N LYS A 156 0.93 4.43 12.85
CA LYS A 156 -0.52 4.18 12.87
C LYS A 156 -1.15 4.15 11.48
N SER A 157 -2.26 3.42 11.40
CA SER A 157 -3.07 3.29 10.17
C SER A 157 -4.26 4.25 10.16
N TYR A 158 -4.46 4.91 9.03
CA TYR A 158 -5.49 5.92 8.80
C TYR A 158 -6.25 5.66 7.49
N ILE A 159 -7.44 6.25 7.39
CA ILE A 159 -8.25 6.27 6.15
C ILE A 159 -8.39 7.72 5.69
N LEU A 160 -7.98 8.01 4.46
CA LEU A 160 -8.40 9.19 3.73
C LEU A 160 -9.71 8.87 3.03
N LYS A 161 -10.79 9.57 3.38
CA LYS A 161 -12.11 9.45 2.75
C LYS A 161 -12.41 10.70 1.95
N VAL A 162 -12.47 10.57 0.63
CA VAL A 162 -12.78 11.65 -0.30
C VAL A 162 -14.25 11.58 -0.68
N PHE A 163 -14.92 12.73 -0.75
CA PHE A 163 -16.32 12.90 -1.12
C PHE A 163 -16.41 13.66 -2.45
N PRO A 164 -16.39 12.98 -3.60
CA PRO A 164 -16.58 13.65 -4.88
C PRO A 164 -18.01 14.18 -5.02
N PHE A 165 -18.20 15.19 -5.85
CA PHE A 165 -19.55 15.71 -6.13
C PHE A 165 -20.33 14.72 -7.00
N ASN A 166 -21.51 14.32 -6.53
CA ASN A 166 -22.42 13.43 -7.25
C ASN A 166 -21.84 12.03 -7.59
N GLU A 167 -20.82 11.58 -6.87
CA GLU A 167 -20.27 10.23 -6.96
C GLU A 167 -20.16 9.60 -5.57
N SER A 168 -19.92 8.29 -5.53
CA SER A 168 -19.75 7.60 -4.25
C SER A 168 -18.43 7.98 -3.58
N PRO A 169 -18.37 8.06 -2.24
CA PRO A 169 -17.12 8.31 -1.53
C PRO A 169 -16.07 7.25 -1.84
N VAL A 170 -14.81 7.68 -1.90
CA VAL A 170 -13.66 6.80 -2.13
C VAL A 170 -12.76 6.83 -0.92
N GLU A 171 -12.26 5.65 -0.54
CA GLU A 171 -11.43 5.48 0.65
C GLU A 171 -10.04 4.99 0.26
N ILE A 172 -9.04 5.58 0.90
CA ILE A 172 -7.63 5.25 0.76
C ILE A 172 -7.09 4.93 2.14
N ARG A 173 -6.53 3.73 2.32
CA ARG A 173 -5.81 3.37 3.54
C ARG A 173 -4.37 3.84 3.45
N PHE A 174 -3.82 4.36 4.54
CA PHE A 174 -2.41 4.70 4.62
C PHE A 174 -1.84 4.49 6.01
N ILE A 175 -0.53 4.25 6.08
CA ILE A 175 0.25 4.18 7.31
C ILE A 175 1.13 5.42 7.37
N TYR A 176 1.02 6.16 8.48
CA TYR A 176 1.89 7.31 8.73
C TYR A 176 3.23 6.84 9.29
N LYS A 177 4.33 7.25 8.69
CA LYS A 177 5.70 6.88 9.09
C LYS A 177 6.53 8.09 9.48
#